data_AF-A0A3M0ZED7-F1
#
_entry.id   AF-A0A3M0ZED7-F1
#
_cell.length_a   1.000
_cell.length_b   1.000
_cell.length_c   1.000
_cell.angle_alpha   90.00
_cell.angle_beta   90.00
_cell.angle_gamma   90.00
#
_symmetry.space_group_name_H-M   'P 1'
#
loop_
_entity.id
_entity.type
_entity.pdbx_description
1 polymer ?
#
loop_
_entity_poly.entity_id
_entity_poly.type
_entity_poly.pdbx_seq_one_letter_code
_entity_poly.pdbx_strand_id
1 'polypeptide(L)'
;DVSTRDLAAVMRDASDGRVAEEYAGRVESLRRDRLQGFLTGFVDAVFEHDGRWYVVDWKSNHLGNSARDYDDASVWRAMCGHDYVLQYHLYVLAVHRFLRTRVPGYRYESHFGAVYYVFLRGVPEGAGWYRDRPPSRLIEALDQLLAEERSG
;
A
#
# COMPACT_ATOMS: atom_id res chain seq x y z
N ASP A 1 12.20 -16.98 -5.45
CA ASP A 1 12.83 -15.75 -4.96
C ASP A 1 12.34 -14.59 -5.80
N VAL A 2 11.36 -13.83 -5.28
CA VAL A 2 10.68 -12.79 -6.07
C VAL A 2 11.67 -11.68 -6.39
N SER A 3 11.87 -11.40 -7.68
CA SER A 3 12.73 -10.29 -8.08
C SER A 3 12.00 -8.95 -7.99
N THR A 4 12.74 -7.88 -7.74
CA THR A 4 12.19 -6.51 -7.78
C THR A 4 11.65 -6.14 -9.16
N ARG A 5 12.16 -6.77 -10.22
CA ARG A 5 11.67 -6.62 -11.59
C ARG A 5 10.28 -7.22 -11.76
N ASP A 6 10.05 -8.44 -11.26
CA ASP A 6 8.74 -9.10 -11.38
C ASP A 6 7.68 -8.34 -10.59
N LEU A 7 8.04 -7.89 -9.38
CA LEU A 7 7.19 -7.04 -8.56
C LEU A 7 6.85 -5.72 -9.26
N ALA A 8 7.85 -5.07 -9.86
CA ALA A 8 7.65 -3.84 -10.64
C ALA A 8 6.74 -4.06 -11.85
N ALA A 9 6.89 -5.18 -12.55
CA ALA A 9 6.03 -5.54 -13.68
C ALA A 9 4.58 -5.74 -13.24
N VAL A 10 4.33 -6.52 -12.17
CA VAL A 10 2.99 -6.69 -11.60
C VAL A 10 2.38 -5.35 -11.20
N MET A 11 3.13 -4.48 -10.51
CA MET A 11 2.62 -3.17 -10.13
C MET A 11 2.33 -2.29 -11.35
N ARG A 12 3.14 -2.35 -12.40
CA ARG A 12 2.91 -1.58 -13.63
C ARG A 12 1.64 -2.03 -14.35
N ASP A 13 1.45 -3.33 -14.49
CA ASP A 13 0.43 -3.89 -15.38
C ASP A 13 -0.93 -4.04 -14.69
N ALA A 14 -0.94 -4.25 -13.37
CA ALA A 14 -2.15 -4.55 -12.61
C ALA A 14 -2.68 -3.37 -11.76
N SER A 15 -1.89 -2.32 -11.53
CA SER A 15 -2.36 -1.12 -10.80
C SER A 15 -3.07 -0.10 -11.70
N ASP A 16 -3.32 1.11 -11.19
CA ASP A 16 -3.95 2.23 -11.89
C ASP A 16 -3.20 3.54 -11.60
N GLY A 17 -3.31 4.52 -12.52
CA GLY A 17 -2.86 5.90 -12.34
C GLY A 17 -1.40 6.03 -11.90
N ARG A 18 -1.15 6.88 -10.89
CA ARG A 18 0.20 7.24 -10.43
C ARG A 18 1.02 6.04 -9.95
N VAL A 19 0.38 4.97 -9.47
CA VAL A 19 1.11 3.76 -9.07
C VAL A 19 1.74 3.10 -10.30
N ALA A 20 0.97 2.90 -11.36
CA ALA A 20 1.44 2.32 -12.61
C ALA A 20 2.44 3.24 -13.32
N GLU A 21 2.12 4.54 -13.39
CA GLU A 21 2.83 5.54 -14.19
C GLU A 21 4.11 6.05 -13.50
N GLU A 22 4.11 6.24 -12.19
CA GLU A 22 5.21 6.91 -11.46
C GLU A 22 5.94 6.00 -10.45
N TYR A 23 5.25 5.06 -9.80
CA TYR A 23 5.84 4.26 -8.72
C TYR A 23 6.43 2.93 -9.19
N ALA A 24 5.77 2.22 -10.12
CA ALA A 24 6.19 0.88 -10.53
C ALA A 24 7.66 0.81 -11.00
N GLY A 25 8.14 1.82 -11.73
CA GLY A 25 9.55 1.89 -12.16
C GLY A 25 10.54 2.04 -11.00
N ARG A 26 10.13 2.65 -9.87
CA ARG A 26 10.99 2.78 -8.68
C ARG A 26 11.22 1.43 -8.01
N VAL A 27 10.22 0.56 -8.04
CA VAL A 27 10.27 -0.77 -7.45
C VAL A 27 11.40 -1.60 -8.03
N GLU A 28 11.64 -1.51 -9.34
CA GLU A 28 12.72 -2.26 -10.01
C GLU A 28 14.10 -1.91 -9.45
N SER A 29 14.30 -0.65 -9.03
CA SER A 29 15.55 -0.14 -8.46
C SER A 29 15.71 -0.39 -6.95
N LEU A 30 14.71 -1.00 -6.29
CA LEU A 30 14.78 -1.25 -4.85
C LEU A 30 15.87 -2.26 -4.51
N ARG A 31 16.54 -2.01 -3.38
CA ARG A 31 17.44 -3.00 -2.82
C ARG A 31 16.63 -4.13 -2.18
N ARG A 32 17.09 -5.37 -2.35
CA ARG A 32 16.39 -6.57 -1.88
C ARG A 32 16.20 -6.62 -0.35
N ASP A 33 17.17 -6.13 0.42
CA ASP A 33 17.06 -6.03 1.88
C ASP A 33 15.88 -5.13 2.30
N ARG A 34 15.58 -4.10 1.51
CA ARG A 34 14.42 -3.24 1.72
C ARG A 34 13.10 -4.01 1.54
N LEU A 35 13.03 -4.86 0.50
CA LEU A 35 11.86 -5.70 0.23
C LEU A 35 11.57 -6.67 1.39
N GLN A 36 12.60 -7.33 1.92
CA GLN A 36 12.45 -8.22 3.08
C GLN A 36 11.98 -7.46 4.34
N GLY A 37 12.43 -6.23 4.53
CA GLY A 37 11.95 -5.37 5.63
C GLY A 37 10.44 -5.12 5.57
N PHE A 38 9.85 -4.98 4.38
CA PHE A 38 8.40 -4.79 4.25
C PHE A 38 7.59 -6.04 4.62
N LEU A 39 8.12 -7.23 4.34
CA LEU A 39 7.46 -8.50 4.66
C LEU A 39 7.41 -8.79 6.17
N THR A 40 8.22 -8.11 6.97
CA THR A 40 8.28 -8.27 8.44
C THR A 40 7.66 -7.10 9.22
N GLY A 41 7.05 -6.13 8.53
CA GLY A 41 6.41 -4.96 9.14
C GLY A 41 5.03 -5.22 9.77
N PHE A 42 4.56 -4.29 10.59
CA PHE A 42 3.24 -4.32 11.23
C PHE A 42 2.34 -3.23 10.68
N VAL A 43 1.03 -3.52 10.62
CA VAL A 43 -0.01 -2.53 10.31
C VAL A 43 -0.42 -1.83 11.60
N ASP A 44 -0.49 -0.49 11.61
CA ASP A 44 -0.90 0.27 12.81
C ASP A 44 -2.36 -0.03 13.20
N ALA A 45 -3.28 0.03 12.24
CA ALA A 45 -4.68 -0.27 12.49
C ALA A 45 -5.40 -0.91 11.29
N VAL A 46 -6.25 -1.89 11.60
CA VAL A 46 -7.23 -2.47 10.70
C VAL A 46 -8.57 -2.43 11.40
N PHE A 47 -9.60 -1.86 10.76
CA PHE A 47 -10.93 -1.78 11.34
C PHE A 47 -12.02 -2.02 10.30
N GLU A 48 -13.22 -2.31 10.79
CA GLU A 48 -14.42 -2.52 9.99
C GLU A 48 -15.41 -1.37 10.24
N HIS A 49 -16.02 -0.88 9.16
CA HIS A 49 -17.10 0.09 9.20
C HIS A 49 -18.08 -0.18 8.04
N ASP A 50 -19.37 -0.32 8.36
CA ASP A 50 -20.47 -0.58 7.41
C ASP A 50 -20.22 -1.73 6.42
N GLY A 51 -19.69 -2.85 6.93
CA GLY A 51 -19.36 -4.07 6.20
C GLY A 51 -18.04 -4.00 5.43
N ARG A 52 -17.27 -2.91 5.56
CA ARG A 52 -16.02 -2.70 4.82
C ARG A 52 -14.82 -2.57 5.75
N TRP A 53 -13.72 -3.19 5.34
CA TRP A 53 -12.46 -3.22 6.06
C TRP A 53 -11.48 -2.18 5.55
N TYR A 54 -10.82 -1.47 6.47
CA TYR A 54 -9.91 -0.37 6.18
C TYR A 54 -8.56 -0.61 6.84
N VAL A 55 -7.50 -0.13 6.18
CA VAL A 55 -6.14 -0.11 6.70
C VAL A 55 -5.76 1.33 6.98
N VAL A 56 -5.15 1.61 8.12
CA VAL A 56 -4.63 2.94 8.47
C VAL A 56 -3.21 2.83 9.01
N ASP A 57 -2.37 3.76 8.60
CA ASP A 57 -0.99 3.91 9.06
C ASP A 57 -0.68 5.40 9.33
N TRP A 58 -0.02 5.68 10.46
CA TRP A 58 0.28 7.03 10.93
C TRP A 58 1.75 7.39 10.68
N LYS A 59 1.97 8.51 10.01
CA LYS A 59 3.30 9.00 9.64
C LYS A 59 3.62 10.30 10.39
N SER A 60 4.72 10.30 11.14
CA SER A 60 5.24 11.49 11.86
C SER A 60 6.23 12.31 11.03
N ASN A 61 6.41 11.96 9.75
CA ASN A 61 7.32 12.59 8.80
C ASN A 61 7.11 14.11 8.75
N HIS A 62 8.21 14.85 8.69
CA HIS A 62 8.21 16.29 8.48
C HIS A 62 8.36 16.57 6.98
N LEU A 63 7.31 17.10 6.36
CA LEU A 63 7.35 17.48 4.93
C LEU A 63 7.65 18.97 4.74
N GLY A 64 7.49 19.76 5.80
CA GLY A 64 7.69 21.19 5.85
C GLY A 64 6.88 21.84 6.98
N ASN A 65 6.75 23.16 6.93
CA ASN A 65 6.22 23.98 8.02
C ASN A 65 4.86 24.63 7.69
N SER A 66 4.29 24.33 6.52
CA SER A 66 3.02 24.90 6.06
C SER A 66 2.07 23.83 5.52
N ALA A 67 0.78 24.13 5.44
CA ALA A 67 -0.23 23.23 4.86
C ALA A 67 0.12 22.75 3.44
N ARG A 68 0.76 23.62 2.64
CA ARG A 68 1.19 23.30 1.25
C ARG A 68 2.24 22.20 1.20
N ASP A 69 3.04 22.06 2.26
CA ASP A 69 4.04 21.00 2.34
C ASP A 69 3.41 19.61 2.56
N TYR A 70 2.12 19.57 2.87
CA TYR A 70 1.33 18.35 3.06
C TYR A 70 0.19 18.22 2.04
N ASP A 71 0.28 18.95 0.92
CA ASP A 71 -0.64 18.80 -0.20
C ASP A 71 -0.51 17.43 -0.89
N ASP A 72 -1.44 17.08 -1.79
CA ASP A 72 -1.46 15.79 -2.48
C ASP A 72 -0.12 15.46 -3.17
N ALA A 73 0.48 16.46 -3.83
CA ALA A 73 1.75 16.27 -4.54
C ALA A 73 2.92 16.00 -3.57
N SER A 74 2.97 16.70 -2.44
CA SER A 74 4.02 16.54 -1.43
C SER A 74 3.87 15.24 -0.66
N VAL A 75 2.63 14.89 -0.30
CA VAL A 75 2.29 13.60 0.30
C VAL A 75 2.65 12.46 -0.64
N TRP A 76 2.30 12.55 -1.93
CA TRP A 76 2.68 11.53 -2.91
C TRP A 76 4.20 11.36 -3.04
N ARG A 77 4.95 12.47 -3.10
CA ARG A 77 6.42 12.41 -3.14
C ARG A 77 6.98 11.70 -1.90
N ALA A 78 6.42 11.97 -0.72
CA ALA A 78 6.79 11.28 0.52
C ALA A 78 6.42 9.79 0.48
N MET A 79 5.21 9.45 0.01
CA MET A 79 4.74 8.07 -0.16
C MET A 79 5.69 7.27 -1.06
N CYS A 80 6.12 7.85 -2.19
CA CYS A 80 7.09 7.24 -3.08
C CYS A 80 8.50 7.17 -2.49
N GLY A 81 8.99 8.26 -1.89
CA GLY A 81 10.37 8.36 -1.39
C GLY A 81 10.67 7.40 -0.24
N HIS A 82 9.67 7.09 0.57
CA HIS A 82 9.76 6.13 1.67
C HIS A 82 9.26 4.72 1.33
N ASP A 83 8.86 4.48 0.07
CA ASP A 83 8.24 3.22 -0.38
C ASP A 83 7.00 2.80 0.43
N TYR A 84 6.30 3.78 0.98
CA TYR A 84 5.01 3.54 1.62
C TYR A 84 3.98 3.01 0.62
N VAL A 85 4.16 3.29 -0.68
CA VAL A 85 3.32 2.70 -1.74
C VAL A 85 3.46 1.19 -1.77
N LEU A 86 4.66 0.63 -1.86
CA LEU A 86 4.85 -0.81 -1.80
C LEU A 86 4.38 -1.39 -0.45
N GLN A 87 4.71 -0.70 0.64
CA GLN A 87 4.31 -1.12 2.00
C GLN A 87 2.79 -1.33 2.09
N TYR A 88 1.98 -0.36 1.67
CA TYR A 88 0.53 -0.50 1.83
C TYR A 88 -0.05 -1.61 0.96
N HIS A 89 0.50 -1.85 -0.24
CA HIS A 89 0.04 -2.96 -1.07
C HIS A 89 0.26 -4.32 -0.39
N LEU A 90 1.42 -4.48 0.27
CA LEU A 90 1.72 -5.69 1.04
C LEU A 90 0.81 -5.81 2.27
N TYR A 91 0.47 -4.70 2.93
CA TYR A 91 -0.49 -4.69 4.02
C TYR A 91 -1.90 -5.05 3.55
N VAL A 92 -2.36 -4.48 2.42
CA VAL A 92 -3.65 -4.83 1.83
C VAL A 92 -3.68 -6.31 1.44
N LEU A 93 -2.61 -6.86 0.86
CA LEU A 93 -2.51 -8.28 0.56
C LEU A 93 -2.59 -9.14 1.83
N ALA A 94 -1.88 -8.77 2.89
CA ALA A 94 -1.92 -9.49 4.16
C ALA A 94 -3.34 -9.48 4.76
N VAL A 95 -4.00 -8.32 4.76
CA VAL A 95 -5.39 -8.17 5.22
C VAL A 95 -6.35 -8.96 4.33
N HIS A 96 -6.18 -8.91 3.01
CA HIS A 96 -6.97 -9.68 2.07
C HIS A 96 -6.89 -11.18 2.34
N ARG A 97 -5.67 -11.72 2.51
CA ARG A 97 -5.44 -13.13 2.89
C ARG A 97 -6.09 -13.46 4.24
N PHE A 98 -5.92 -12.59 5.23
CA PHE A 98 -6.53 -12.77 6.55
C PHE A 98 -8.06 -12.84 6.47
N LEU A 99 -8.69 -11.86 5.82
CA LEU A 99 -10.15 -11.78 5.72
C LEU A 99 -10.75 -12.95 4.94
N ARG A 100 -10.09 -13.44 3.88
CA ARG A 100 -10.49 -14.68 3.17
C ARG A 100 -10.63 -15.89 4.09
N THR A 101 -9.84 -15.96 5.16
CA THR A 101 -9.90 -17.07 6.13
C THR A 101 -10.88 -16.84 7.27
N ARG A 102 -11.29 -15.60 7.53
CA ARG A 102 -12.06 -15.22 8.73
C ARG A 102 -13.49 -14.77 8.45
N VAL A 103 -13.74 -14.23 7.27
CA VAL A 103 -15.04 -13.66 6.89
C VAL A 103 -15.71 -14.60 5.87
N PRO A 104 -16.78 -15.32 6.25
CA PRO A 104 -17.53 -16.16 5.33
C PRO A 104 -18.05 -15.37 4.13
N GLY A 105 -17.86 -15.88 2.92
CA GLY A 105 -18.32 -15.21 1.70
C GLY A 105 -17.57 -13.92 1.36
N TYR A 106 -16.37 -13.70 1.93
CA TYR A 106 -15.55 -12.54 1.63
C TYR A 106 -15.31 -12.37 0.11
N ARG A 107 -15.43 -11.12 -0.32
CA ARG A 107 -15.18 -10.62 -1.67
C ARG A 107 -14.51 -9.26 -1.55
N TYR A 108 -13.38 -9.07 -2.21
CA TYR A 108 -12.59 -7.84 -2.07
C TYR A 108 -13.40 -6.61 -2.48
N GLU A 109 -14.17 -6.71 -3.56
CA GLU A 109 -14.97 -5.63 -4.15
C GLU A 109 -16.00 -5.07 -3.17
N SER A 110 -16.67 -5.94 -2.40
CA SER A 110 -17.70 -5.51 -1.45
C SER A 110 -17.17 -5.29 -0.04
N HIS A 111 -16.14 -6.03 0.40
CA HIS A 111 -15.71 -6.04 1.81
C HIS A 111 -14.42 -5.28 2.07
N PHE A 112 -13.56 -5.02 1.08
CA PHE A 112 -12.46 -4.08 1.29
C PHE A 112 -12.95 -2.66 1.04
N GLY A 113 -12.46 -1.71 1.84
CA GLY A 113 -12.83 -0.30 1.80
C GLY A 113 -11.77 0.53 1.08
N ALA A 114 -10.71 0.88 1.80
CA ALA A 114 -9.58 1.68 1.35
C ALA A 114 -8.41 1.56 2.34
N VAL A 115 -7.26 2.06 1.95
CA VAL A 115 -6.12 2.34 2.82
C VAL A 115 -5.96 3.84 3.02
N TYR A 116 -5.55 4.23 4.22
CA TYR A 116 -5.21 5.60 4.58
C TYR A 116 -3.80 5.68 5.16
N TYR A 117 -2.99 6.59 4.63
CA TYR A 117 -1.71 6.97 5.22
C TYR A 117 -1.84 8.42 5.68
N VAL A 118 -1.65 8.64 6.97
CA VAL A 118 -1.97 9.93 7.59
C VAL A 118 -0.71 10.59 8.13
N PHE A 119 -0.28 11.64 7.45
CA PHE A 119 0.85 12.48 7.85
C PHE A 119 0.40 13.45 8.94
N LEU A 120 0.58 13.04 10.20
CA LEU A 120 -0.01 13.66 11.38
C LEU A 120 0.22 15.17 11.48
N ARG A 121 1.38 15.67 11.00
CA ARG A 121 1.73 17.09 11.05
C ARG A 121 0.93 17.98 10.10
N GLY A 122 0.35 17.41 9.02
CA GLY A 122 -0.50 18.14 8.08
C GLY A 122 -1.98 18.16 8.49
N VAL A 123 -2.41 17.25 9.36
CA VAL A 123 -3.82 17.05 9.73
C VAL A 123 -4.46 18.30 10.37
N PRO A 124 -3.81 19.04 11.30
CA PRO A 124 -4.39 20.25 11.87
C PRO A 124 -4.75 21.32 10.84
N GLU A 125 -4.08 21.31 9.69
CA GLU A 125 -4.28 22.24 8.58
C GLU A 125 -5.22 21.69 7.49
N GLY A 126 -5.87 20.54 7.73
CA GLY A 126 -6.75 19.88 6.76
C GLY A 126 -6.01 19.18 5.62
N ALA A 127 -4.71 18.92 5.75
CA ALA A 127 -3.85 18.31 4.75
C ALA A 127 -3.21 17.00 5.27
N GLY A 128 -2.31 16.37 4.50
CA GLY A 128 -1.53 15.22 4.96
C GLY A 128 -2.23 13.86 4.86
N TRP A 129 -3.34 13.78 4.13
CA TRP A 129 -4.06 12.53 3.92
C TRP A 129 -3.68 11.92 2.57
N TYR A 130 -3.22 10.68 2.58
CA TYR A 130 -3.19 9.82 1.40
C TYR A 130 -4.27 8.77 1.53
N ARG A 131 -5.02 8.55 0.45
CA ARG A 131 -6.04 7.51 0.36
C ARG A 131 -5.87 6.74 -0.92
N ASP A 132 -5.93 5.42 -0.84
CA ASP A 132 -6.00 4.56 -2.01
C ASP A 132 -6.95 3.37 -1.80
N ARG A 133 -7.41 2.79 -2.90
CA ARG A 133 -8.06 1.48 -2.92
C ARG A 133 -7.49 0.72 -4.12
N PRO A 134 -6.44 -0.09 -3.92
CA PRO A 134 -5.83 -0.80 -5.03
C PRO A 134 -6.84 -1.75 -5.68
N PRO A 135 -6.80 -1.93 -7.01
CA PRO A 135 -7.71 -2.81 -7.70
C PRO A 135 -7.48 -4.26 -7.27
N SER A 136 -8.54 -5.08 -7.21
CA SER A 136 -8.41 -6.50 -6.80
C SER A 136 -7.42 -7.26 -7.66
N ARG A 137 -7.40 -7.01 -8.97
CA ARG A 137 -6.44 -7.62 -9.91
C ARG A 137 -4.97 -7.45 -9.49
N LEU A 138 -4.62 -6.31 -8.89
CA LEU A 138 -3.27 -6.09 -8.37
C LEU A 138 -3.00 -6.92 -7.13
N ILE A 139 -3.95 -6.95 -6.20
CA ILE A 139 -3.82 -7.73 -4.96
C ILE A 139 -3.73 -9.23 -5.29
N GLU A 140 -4.51 -9.72 -6.24
CA GLU A 140 -4.48 -11.10 -6.72
C GLU A 140 -3.18 -11.43 -7.45
N ALA A 141 -2.67 -10.53 -8.30
CA ALA A 141 -1.38 -10.73 -8.97
C ALA A 141 -0.21 -10.76 -7.97
N LEU A 142 -0.24 -9.90 -6.95
CA LEU A 142 0.75 -9.93 -5.85
C LEU A 142 0.61 -11.21 -5.01
N ASP A 143 -0.61 -11.69 -4.77
CA ASP A 143 -0.87 -12.95 -4.05
C ASP A 143 -0.21 -14.14 -4.76
N GLN A 144 -0.39 -14.22 -6.09
CA GLN A 144 0.19 -15.27 -6.94
C GLN A 144 1.72 -15.21 -6.94
N LEU A 145 2.29 -14.04 -7.22
CA LEU A 145 3.75 -13.84 -7.27
C LEU A 145 4.44 -14.28 -5.97
N LEU A 146 3.86 -13.93 -4.81
CA LEU A 146 4.41 -14.27 -3.50
C LEU A 146 4.07 -15.69 -3.02
N ALA A 147 3.07 -16.35 -3.62
CA ALA A 147 2.75 -17.74 -3.31
C ALA A 147 3.76 -18.69 -3.99
N GLU A 148 4.15 -18.41 -5.23
CA GLU A 148 5.15 -19.19 -5.98
C GLU A 148 6.50 -19.24 -5.27
N GLU A 149 6.87 -18.18 -4.55
CA GLU A 149 8.09 -18.15 -3.72
C GLU A 149 8.11 -19.16 -2.59
N ARG A 150 6.94 -19.51 -2.02
CA ARG A 150 6.87 -20.44 -0.89
C ARG A 150 6.91 -21.90 -1.35
N SER A 151 6.82 -22.16 -2.65
CA SER A 151 6.76 -23.50 -3.25
C SER A 151 8.06 -23.93 -3.94
N GLY A 152 9.08 -23.07 -4.02
CA GLY A 152 10.41 -23.37 -4.56
C GLY A 152 11.50 -23.17 -3.53
#